data_AF-A0A6J7Q5H5-F1
#
_entry.id   AF-A0A6J7Q5H5-F1
#
_cell.length_a   1.000
_cell.length_b   1.000
_cell.length_c   1.000
_cell.angle_alpha   90.00
_cell.angle_beta   90.00
_cell.angle_gamma   90.00
#
_symmetry.space_group_name_H-M   'P 1'
#
loop_
_entity.id
_entity.type
_entity.pdbx_description
1 polymer ?
#
loop_
_entity_poly.entity_id
_entity_poly.type
_entity_poly.pdbx_seq_one_letter_code
_entity_poly.pdbx_strand_id
1 'polypeptide(L)'
;MTHKADCSPFQILISAQLDGETSRAEDAALQTHTQECAECMALLTQLSVQHRRLRVHTVETTPDMAMAVLAKAHPPRLGRRGWIRQALVTVGVTELVLSLPALLLGEDANAPVHIARHVGSLGVALGIALVYAAWRPTRAYGMMPFVAALGLCIVVSSVLDIATGRAAALSESTHLVELGGMFLVWLLAGSPRPRIPFLFFSSATHRVKP
;
A
#
# COMPACT_ATOMS: atom_id res chain seq x y z
N MET A 1 -57.62 -10.98 2.34
CA MET A 1 -56.81 -11.72 1.34
C MET A 1 -55.43 -11.10 1.33
N THR A 2 -54.56 -11.55 2.21
CA THR A 2 -53.19 -11.03 2.41
C THR A 2 -52.26 -11.72 1.43
N HIS A 3 -51.98 -11.05 0.31
CA HIS A 3 -51.02 -11.53 -0.68
C HIS A 3 -49.63 -11.53 -0.01
N LYS A 4 -49.17 -12.70 0.44
CA LYS A 4 -47.82 -12.91 0.97
C LYS A 4 -46.83 -12.91 -0.21
N ALA A 5 -46.73 -11.77 -0.90
CA ALA A 5 -45.59 -11.50 -1.77
C ALA A 5 -44.34 -11.53 -0.89
N ASP A 6 -43.27 -12.12 -1.38
CA ASP A 6 -42.01 -12.22 -0.63
C ASP A 6 -41.56 -10.83 -0.20
N CYS A 7 -41.64 -10.55 1.10
CA CYS A 7 -41.29 -9.26 1.68
C CYS A 7 -39.77 -9.13 1.89
N SER A 8 -39.00 -10.21 1.72
CA SER A 8 -37.55 -10.25 1.95
C SER A 8 -36.79 -9.11 1.24
N PRO A 9 -37.02 -8.82 -0.06
CA PRO A 9 -36.34 -7.72 -0.74
C PRO A 9 -36.65 -6.36 -0.11
N PHE A 10 -37.89 -6.13 0.33
CA PHE A 10 -38.30 -4.88 0.94
C PHE A 10 -37.76 -4.72 2.37
N GLN A 11 -37.55 -5.81 3.10
CA GLN A 11 -36.85 -5.76 4.40
C GLN A 11 -35.39 -5.31 4.24
N ILE A 12 -34.71 -5.78 3.19
CA ILE A 12 -33.35 -5.32 2.85
C ILE A 12 -33.37 -3.83 2.49
N LEU A 13 -34.33 -3.39 1.67
CA LEU A 13 -34.48 -1.98 1.31
C LEU A 13 -34.78 -1.08 2.53
N ILE A 14 -35.55 -1.55 3.52
CA ILE A 14 -35.77 -0.81 4.78
C ILE A 14 -34.45 -0.58 5.52
N SER A 15 -33.58 -1.60 5.59
CA SER A 15 -32.25 -1.44 6.20
C SER A 15 -31.39 -0.44 5.42
N ALA A 16 -31.28 -0.65 4.10
CA ALA A 16 -30.49 0.24 3.23
C ALA A 16 -30.97 1.69 3.30
N GLN A 17 -32.28 1.93 3.40
CA GLN A 17 -32.84 3.28 3.53
C GLN A 17 -32.44 3.95 4.85
N LEU A 18 -32.39 3.21 5.96
CA LEU A 18 -31.93 3.75 7.25
C LEU A 18 -30.45 4.15 7.23
N ASP A 19 -29.64 3.43 6.45
CA ASP A 19 -28.22 3.72 6.25
C ASP A 19 -27.96 4.78 5.16
N GLY A 20 -28.99 5.17 4.41
CA GLY A 20 -28.90 6.15 3.32
C GLY A 20 -28.30 5.58 2.03
N GLU A 21 -28.40 4.27 1.82
CA GLU A 21 -27.81 3.53 0.70
C GLU A 21 -28.81 3.20 -0.42
N THR A 22 -30.07 3.63 -0.31
CA THR A 22 -31.09 3.43 -1.36
C THR A 22 -31.02 4.47 -2.46
N SER A 23 -31.32 4.04 -3.69
CA SER A 23 -31.60 4.93 -4.82
C SER A 23 -33.03 5.47 -4.79
N ARG A 24 -33.29 6.56 -5.52
CA ARG A 24 -34.65 7.15 -5.62
C ARG A 24 -35.70 6.18 -6.16
N ALA A 25 -35.31 5.27 -7.05
CA ALA A 25 -36.22 4.27 -7.61
C ALA A 25 -36.60 3.22 -6.57
N GLU A 26 -35.64 2.80 -5.74
CA GLU A 26 -35.86 1.86 -4.63
C GLU A 26 -36.70 2.48 -3.53
N ASP A 27 -36.48 3.74 -3.18
CA ASP A 27 -37.32 4.47 -2.22
C ASP A 27 -38.78 4.53 -2.67
N ALA A 28 -39.02 4.84 -3.96
CA ALA A 28 -40.37 4.89 -4.52
C ALA A 28 -41.05 3.52 -4.51
N ALA A 29 -40.32 2.45 -4.85
CA ALA A 29 -40.83 1.09 -4.81
C ALA A 29 -41.16 0.63 -3.37
N LEU A 30 -40.29 0.96 -2.40
CA LEU A 30 -40.51 0.68 -0.99
C LEU A 30 -41.71 1.46 -0.43
N GLN A 31 -41.90 2.72 -0.83
CA GLN A 31 -43.05 3.52 -0.44
C GLN A 31 -44.38 2.89 -0.92
N THR A 32 -44.46 2.47 -2.17
CA THR A 32 -45.64 1.77 -2.70
C THR A 32 -45.91 0.48 -1.91
N HIS A 33 -44.88 -0.32 -1.65
CA HIS A 33 -45.04 -1.59 -0.94
C HIS A 33 -45.52 -1.39 0.52
N THR A 34 -44.99 -0.40 1.23
CA THR A 34 -45.41 -0.14 2.63
C THR A 34 -46.85 0.37 2.73
N GLN A 35 -47.40 0.98 1.68
CA GLN A 35 -48.84 1.35 1.64
C GLN A 35 -49.76 0.13 1.54
N GLU A 36 -49.29 -0.95 0.92
CA GLU A 36 -50.07 -2.18 0.67
C GLU A 36 -49.78 -3.29 1.70
N CYS A 37 -48.62 -3.24 2.37
CA CYS A 37 -48.16 -4.26 3.32
C CYS A 37 -48.02 -3.71 4.75
N ALA A 38 -48.97 -4.07 5.61
CA ALA A 38 -48.98 -3.67 7.02
C ALA A 38 -47.77 -4.20 7.81
N GLU A 39 -47.23 -5.37 7.46
CA GLU A 39 -46.05 -5.94 8.13
C GLU A 39 -44.79 -5.10 7.85
N CYS A 40 -44.55 -4.73 6.59
CA CYS A 40 -43.42 -3.89 6.20
C CYS A 40 -43.54 -2.46 6.76
N MET A 41 -44.77 -1.91 6.84
CA MET A 41 -45.01 -0.61 7.49
C MET A 41 -44.69 -0.65 8.99
N ALA A 42 -45.10 -1.73 9.68
CA ALA A 42 -44.78 -1.93 11.09
C ALA A 42 -43.26 -2.08 11.31
N LEU A 43 -42.59 -2.84 10.46
CA LEU A 43 -41.13 -3.03 10.52
C LEU A 43 -40.37 -1.71 10.33
N LEU A 44 -40.72 -0.92 9.30
CA LEU A 44 -40.11 0.39 9.05
C LEU A 44 -40.29 1.34 10.25
N THR A 45 -41.50 1.35 10.83
CA THR A 45 -41.82 2.18 12.00
C THR A 45 -41.00 1.75 13.22
N GLN A 46 -40.87 0.44 13.46
CA GLN A 46 -40.09 -0.09 14.58
C GLN A 46 -38.59 0.20 14.44
N LEU A 47 -38.01 -0.08 13.26
CA LEU A 47 -36.59 0.11 13.01
C LEU A 47 -36.19 1.58 13.00
N SER A 48 -37.02 2.49 12.46
CA SER A 48 -36.73 3.93 12.49
C SER A 48 -36.64 4.49 13.91
N VAL A 49 -37.49 4.03 14.83
CA VAL A 49 -37.43 4.40 16.26
C VAL A 49 -36.16 3.87 16.91
N GLN A 50 -35.80 2.60 16.66
CA GLN A 50 -34.58 2.00 17.19
C GLN A 50 -33.32 2.69 16.65
N HIS A 51 -33.26 2.90 15.34
CA HIS A 51 -32.15 3.59 14.66
C HIS A 51 -31.94 5.00 15.21
N ARG A 52 -33.01 5.76 15.46
CA ARG A 52 -32.90 7.07 16.12
C ARG A 52 -32.35 6.96 17.55
N ARG A 53 -32.81 6.00 18.35
CA ARG A 53 -32.32 5.81 19.73
C ARG A 53 -30.83 5.45 19.79
N LEU A 54 -30.33 4.72 18.80
CA LEU A 54 -28.92 4.32 18.72
C LEU A 54 -28.01 5.41 18.18
N ARG A 55 -28.51 6.31 17.32
CA ARG A 55 -27.69 7.40 16.74
C ARG A 55 -27.73 8.69 17.53
N VAL A 56 -28.81 8.95 18.26
CA VAL A 56 -28.95 10.17 19.06
C VAL A 56 -28.37 9.91 20.44
N HIS A 57 -27.11 10.29 20.61
CA HIS A 57 -26.48 10.45 21.91
C HIS A 57 -26.23 11.93 22.15
N THR A 58 -26.32 12.36 23.41
CA THR A 58 -25.90 13.70 23.82
C THR A 58 -24.43 13.84 23.47
N VAL A 59 -24.11 14.82 22.62
CA VAL A 59 -22.73 15.18 22.32
C VAL A 59 -22.13 15.74 23.61
N GLU A 60 -21.19 14.99 24.19
CA GLU A 60 -20.36 15.52 25.27
C GLU A 60 -19.61 16.74 24.74
N THR A 61 -19.60 17.85 25.48
CA THR A 61 -18.88 19.06 25.08
C THR A 61 -17.39 18.74 25.08
N THR A 62 -16.89 18.32 23.92
CA THR A 62 -15.49 17.95 23.77
C THR A 62 -14.70 19.25 23.64
N PRO A 63 -13.71 19.52 24.51
CA PRO A 63 -12.90 20.73 24.40
C PRO A 63 -12.23 20.78 23.03
N ASP A 64 -12.09 21.98 22.46
CA ASP A 64 -11.42 22.16 21.17
C ASP A 64 -9.94 21.75 21.28
N MET A 65 -9.66 20.54 20.80
CA MET A 65 -8.33 19.96 20.80
C MET A 65 -7.51 20.37 19.58
N ALA A 66 -8.05 21.14 18.63
CA ALA A 66 -7.35 21.48 17.39
C ALA A 66 -6.02 22.17 17.71
N MET A 67 -6.05 23.20 18.55
CA MET A 67 -4.85 23.93 18.97
C MET A 67 -3.90 23.11 19.83
N ALA A 68 -4.42 22.23 20.70
CA ALA A 68 -3.59 21.37 21.54
C ALA A 68 -2.86 20.27 20.73
N VAL A 69 -3.50 19.76 19.68
CA VAL A 69 -2.91 18.81 18.72
C VAL A 69 -1.89 19.52 17.83
N LEU A 70 -2.22 20.70 17.30
CA LEU A 70 -1.31 21.52 16.49
C LEU A 70 -0.06 21.95 17.28
N ALA A 71 -0.20 22.32 18.55
CA ALA A 71 0.94 22.68 19.41
C ALA A 71 1.89 21.49 19.69
N LYS A 72 1.38 20.25 19.62
CA LYS A 72 2.20 19.02 19.74
C LYS A 72 2.68 18.49 18.39
N ALA A 73 2.10 18.96 17.28
CA ALA A 73 2.50 18.59 15.93
C ALA A 73 3.84 19.24 15.60
N HIS A 74 4.91 18.44 15.69
CA HIS A 74 6.23 18.86 15.24
C HIS A 74 6.30 18.77 13.71
N PRO A 75 7.09 19.64 13.04
CA PRO A 75 7.37 19.46 11.62
C PRO A 75 7.95 18.06 11.43
N PRO A 76 7.58 17.34 10.35
CA PRO A 76 8.01 15.98 10.14
C PRO A 76 9.53 15.95 10.02
N ARG A 77 10.22 15.58 11.11
CA ARG A 77 11.63 15.21 11.04
C ARG A 77 11.72 13.97 10.16
N LEU A 78 12.68 13.94 9.25
CA LEU A 78 12.94 12.75 8.44
C LEU A 78 13.28 11.61 9.41
N GLY A 79 12.29 10.79 9.77
CA GLY A 79 12.52 9.60 10.58
C GLY A 79 13.42 8.62 9.83
N ARG A 80 13.68 7.44 10.40
CA ARG A 80 14.51 6.40 9.78
C ARG A 80 14.15 6.12 8.30
N ARG A 81 12.88 6.23 7.92
CA ARG A 81 12.42 6.05 6.53
C ARG A 81 12.71 7.24 5.61
N GLY A 82 12.81 8.46 6.15
CA GLY A 82 13.11 9.66 5.37
C GLY A 82 14.54 9.66 4.83
N TRP A 83 15.53 9.35 5.67
CA TRP A 83 16.93 9.27 5.23
C TRP A 83 17.16 8.12 4.26
N ILE A 84 16.54 6.95 4.47
CA ILE A 84 16.67 5.80 3.54
C ILE A 84 16.18 6.21 2.15
N ARG A 85 15.08 6.96 2.06
CA ARG A 85 14.56 7.43 0.77
C ARG A 85 15.52 8.40 0.10
N GLN A 86 16.09 9.34 0.84
CA GLN A 86 17.10 10.26 0.29
C GLN A 86 18.34 9.50 -0.20
N ALA A 87 18.86 8.58 0.61
CA ALA A 87 19.98 7.73 0.21
C ALA A 87 19.66 6.91 -1.04
N LEU A 88 18.44 6.35 -1.14
CA LEU A 88 18.01 5.55 -2.29
C LEU A 88 17.86 6.40 -3.56
N VAL A 89 17.41 7.65 -3.45
CA VAL A 89 17.43 8.60 -4.57
C VAL A 89 18.86 8.91 -4.99
N THR A 90 19.75 9.20 -4.04
CA THR A 90 21.16 9.49 -4.34
C THR A 90 21.82 8.31 -5.05
N VAL A 91 21.68 7.09 -4.52
CA VAL A 91 22.24 5.88 -5.13
C VAL A 91 21.62 5.62 -6.50
N GLY A 92 20.29 5.74 -6.65
CA GLY A 92 19.63 5.54 -7.94
C GLY A 92 20.01 6.57 -9.00
N VAL A 93 20.26 7.83 -8.61
CA VAL A 93 20.76 8.87 -9.51
C VAL A 93 22.22 8.60 -9.88
N THR A 94 23.06 8.21 -8.92
CA THR A 94 24.44 7.81 -9.19
C THR A 94 24.49 6.65 -10.18
N GLU A 95 23.68 5.61 -9.96
CA GLU A 95 23.54 4.47 -10.87
C GLU A 95 23.17 4.92 -12.29
N LEU A 96 22.17 5.81 -12.42
CA LEU A 96 21.80 6.36 -13.73
C LEU A 96 22.96 7.07 -14.42
N VAL A 97 23.68 7.93 -13.69
CA VAL A 97 24.83 8.67 -14.25
C VAL A 97 25.93 7.72 -14.71
N LEU A 98 26.20 6.66 -13.94
CA LEU A 98 27.23 5.66 -14.27
C LEU A 98 26.82 4.77 -15.46
N SER A 99 25.54 4.41 -15.59
CA SER A 99 25.07 3.52 -16.65
C SER A 99 24.76 4.22 -17.98
N LEU A 100 24.53 5.54 -17.97
CA LEU A 100 24.14 6.31 -19.16
C LEU A 100 25.19 6.28 -20.30
N PRO A 101 26.51 6.41 -20.06
CA PRO A 101 27.51 6.30 -21.12
C PRO A 101 27.47 4.94 -21.84
N ALA A 102 27.40 3.83 -21.09
CA ALA A 102 27.29 2.49 -21.66
C ALA A 102 26.01 2.34 -22.51
N LEU A 103 24.90 2.93 -22.07
CA LEU A 103 23.63 2.90 -22.80
C LEU A 103 23.63 3.78 -24.06
N LEU A 104 24.08 5.03 -23.96
CA LEU A 104 23.94 6.03 -25.02
C LEU A 104 25.12 6.00 -25.99
N LEU A 105 26.33 5.91 -25.46
CA LEU A 105 27.59 5.97 -26.21
C LEU A 105 28.11 4.58 -26.56
N GLY A 106 27.68 3.54 -25.84
CA GLY A 106 28.19 2.18 -26.04
C GLY A 106 29.59 1.97 -25.47
N GLU A 107 29.97 2.80 -24.49
CA GLU A 107 31.29 2.78 -23.85
C GLU A 107 31.26 1.90 -22.61
N ASP A 108 32.00 0.78 -22.65
CA ASP A 108 32.24 -0.07 -21.49
C ASP A 108 33.50 -0.93 -21.71
N ALA A 109 34.62 -0.59 -21.08
CA ALA A 109 35.87 -1.39 -21.03
C ALA A 109 36.29 -2.18 -22.31
N ASN A 110 36.15 -1.58 -23.50
CA ASN A 110 36.38 -2.22 -24.83
C ASN A 110 35.40 -3.35 -25.21
N ALA A 111 34.30 -3.52 -24.48
CA ALA A 111 33.23 -4.42 -24.83
C ALA A 111 32.60 -4.03 -26.18
N PRO A 112 32.08 -5.00 -26.94
CA PRO A 112 31.28 -4.71 -28.11
C PRO A 112 30.12 -3.78 -27.77
N VAL A 113 29.86 -2.77 -28.61
CA VAL A 113 28.82 -1.75 -28.38
C VAL A 113 27.45 -2.32 -28.01
N HIS A 114 27.05 -3.45 -28.62
CA HIS A 114 25.79 -4.09 -28.29
C HIS A 114 25.75 -4.60 -26.84
N ILE A 115 26.84 -5.19 -26.34
CA ILE A 115 26.97 -5.64 -24.95
C ILE A 115 26.96 -4.44 -24.00
N ALA A 116 27.74 -3.40 -24.31
CA ALA A 116 27.77 -2.17 -23.51
C ALA A 116 26.36 -1.56 -23.36
N ARG A 117 25.57 -1.53 -24.45
CA ARG A 117 24.18 -1.07 -24.42
C ARG A 117 23.27 -1.97 -23.60
N HIS A 118 23.46 -3.30 -23.67
CA HIS A 118 22.70 -4.24 -22.86
C HIS A 118 22.98 -4.01 -21.36
N VAL A 119 24.25 -3.93 -20.96
CA VAL A 119 24.66 -3.68 -19.57
C VAL A 119 24.17 -2.31 -19.09
N GLY A 120 24.40 -1.26 -19.89
CA GLY A 120 23.93 0.10 -19.59
C GLY A 120 22.40 0.18 -19.45
N SER A 121 21.64 -0.54 -20.28
CA SER A 121 20.18 -0.58 -20.17
C SER A 121 19.71 -1.22 -18.86
N LEU A 122 20.41 -2.25 -18.39
CA LEU A 122 20.11 -2.94 -17.14
C LEU A 122 20.38 -2.04 -15.93
N GLY A 123 21.52 -1.35 -15.93
CA GLY A 123 21.89 -0.38 -14.90
C GLY A 123 20.94 0.83 -14.87
N VAL A 124 20.58 1.40 -16.03
CA VAL A 124 19.57 2.47 -16.11
C VAL A 124 18.23 2.00 -15.58
N ALA A 125 17.79 0.79 -15.93
CA ALA A 125 16.56 0.21 -15.41
C ALA A 125 16.62 0.03 -13.88
N LEU A 126 17.75 -0.42 -13.33
CA LEU A 126 17.97 -0.52 -11.89
C LEU A 126 17.92 0.86 -11.22
N GLY A 127 18.60 1.87 -11.77
CA GLY A 127 18.58 3.24 -11.26
C GLY A 127 17.16 3.83 -11.22
N ILE A 128 16.38 3.67 -12.28
CA ILE A 128 14.95 4.06 -12.31
C ILE A 128 14.17 3.31 -11.22
N ALA A 129 14.40 2.01 -11.09
CA ALA A 129 13.76 1.17 -10.08
C ALA A 129 14.05 1.66 -8.65
N LEU A 130 15.30 2.03 -8.34
CA LEU A 130 15.70 2.57 -7.03
C LEU A 130 15.01 3.91 -6.74
N VAL A 131 15.01 4.85 -7.69
CA VAL A 131 14.31 6.13 -7.57
C VAL A 131 12.80 5.93 -7.39
N TYR A 132 12.22 5.01 -8.16
CA TYR A 132 10.80 4.66 -8.03
C TYR A 132 10.46 4.07 -6.66
N ALA A 133 11.29 3.15 -6.14
CA ALA A 133 11.12 2.60 -4.80
C ALA A 133 11.22 3.69 -3.71
N ALA A 134 12.05 4.72 -3.90
CA ALA A 134 12.13 5.87 -3.00
C ALA A 134 10.85 6.72 -3.03
N TRP A 135 10.20 6.86 -4.19
CA TRP A 135 8.93 7.57 -4.32
C TRP A 135 7.73 6.75 -3.81
N ARG A 136 7.70 5.44 -4.07
CA ARG A 136 6.63 4.51 -3.66
C ARG A 136 7.16 3.40 -2.75
N PRO A 137 7.48 3.66 -1.46
CA PRO A 137 8.08 2.67 -0.55
C PRO A 137 7.28 1.38 -0.38
N THR A 138 5.95 1.44 -0.54
CA THR A 138 5.06 0.27 -0.47
C THR A 138 5.35 -0.76 -1.57
N ARG A 139 6.03 -0.36 -2.66
CA ARG A 139 6.41 -1.24 -3.78
C ARG A 139 7.79 -1.86 -3.60
N ALA A 140 8.61 -1.39 -2.66
CA ALA A 140 9.97 -1.91 -2.42
C ALA A 140 9.99 -3.43 -2.17
N TYR A 141 9.00 -3.96 -1.46
CA TYR A 141 8.83 -5.41 -1.25
C TYR A 141 8.70 -6.20 -2.55
N GLY A 142 7.92 -5.69 -3.51
CA GLY A 142 7.72 -6.37 -4.78
C GLY A 142 8.97 -6.40 -5.65
N MET A 143 9.90 -5.47 -5.42
CA MET A 143 11.14 -5.33 -6.18
C MET A 143 12.30 -6.12 -5.60
N MET A 144 12.24 -6.47 -4.30
CA MET A 144 13.31 -7.22 -3.62
C MET A 144 13.74 -8.52 -4.30
N PRO A 145 12.86 -9.44 -4.76
CA PRO A 145 13.35 -10.67 -5.38
C PRO A 145 14.17 -10.41 -6.65
N PHE A 146 13.78 -9.42 -7.45
CA PHE A 146 14.52 -9.02 -8.64
C PHE A 146 15.88 -8.40 -8.29
N VAL A 147 15.89 -7.39 -7.43
CA VAL A 147 17.13 -6.68 -7.06
C VAL A 147 18.09 -7.59 -6.29
N ALA A 148 17.57 -8.51 -5.46
CA ALA A 148 18.38 -9.50 -4.75
C ALA A 148 19.00 -10.54 -5.70
N ALA A 149 18.25 -11.02 -6.69
CA ALA A 149 18.78 -11.94 -7.70
C ALA A 149 19.88 -11.26 -8.53
N LEU A 150 19.64 -10.01 -8.95
CA LEU A 150 20.63 -9.21 -9.67
C LEU A 150 21.90 -9.00 -8.83
N GLY A 151 21.78 -8.56 -7.58
CA GLY A 151 22.91 -8.37 -6.68
C GLY A 151 23.68 -9.65 -6.39
N LEU A 152 23.00 -10.80 -6.28
CA LEU A 152 23.67 -12.10 -6.13
C LEU A 152 24.48 -12.46 -7.38
N CYS A 153 23.91 -12.29 -8.57
CA CYS A 153 24.64 -12.54 -9.81
C CYS A 153 25.90 -11.67 -9.91
N ILE A 154 25.78 -10.38 -9.58
CA ILE A 154 26.91 -9.44 -9.55
C ILE A 154 27.98 -9.93 -8.58
N VAL A 155 27.64 -10.24 -7.33
CA VAL A 155 28.62 -10.75 -6.35
C VAL A 155 29.33 -12.00 -6.85
N VAL A 156 28.60 -12.94 -7.44
CA VAL A 156 29.19 -14.19 -7.96
C VAL A 156 30.12 -13.91 -9.14
N SER A 157 29.70 -13.11 -10.13
CA SER A 157 30.55 -12.77 -11.27
C SER A 157 31.80 -12.01 -10.84
N SER A 158 31.66 -11.02 -9.95
CA SER A 158 32.76 -10.24 -9.39
C SER A 158 33.80 -11.13 -8.71
N VAL A 159 33.36 -12.08 -7.88
CA VAL A 159 34.28 -13.03 -7.21
C VAL A 159 35.00 -13.90 -8.23
N LEU A 160 34.30 -14.38 -9.26
CA LEU A 160 34.91 -15.20 -10.31
C LEU A 160 35.94 -14.41 -11.13
N ASP A 161 35.65 -13.16 -11.48
CA ASP A 161 36.54 -12.33 -12.29
C ASP A 161 37.79 -11.91 -11.51
N ILE A 162 37.66 -11.64 -10.21
CA ILE A 162 38.81 -11.41 -9.32
C ILE A 162 39.63 -12.70 -9.16
N ALA A 163 38.98 -13.84 -8.90
CA ALA A 163 39.67 -15.12 -8.68
C ALA A 163 40.39 -15.65 -9.94
N THR A 164 39.88 -15.31 -11.13
CA THR A 164 40.49 -15.68 -12.42
C THR A 164 41.44 -14.60 -12.97
N GLY A 165 41.61 -13.47 -12.28
CA GLY A 165 42.49 -12.38 -12.67
C GLY A 165 42.01 -11.59 -13.89
N ARG A 166 40.71 -11.65 -14.22
CA ARG A 166 40.09 -10.90 -15.32
C ARG A 166 39.80 -9.45 -14.94
N ALA A 167 39.56 -9.20 -13.65
CA ALA A 167 39.26 -7.88 -13.11
C ALA A 167 40.08 -7.63 -11.84
N ALA A 168 40.41 -6.36 -11.59
CA ALA A 168 41.00 -5.94 -10.32
C ALA A 168 39.89 -5.67 -9.30
N ALA A 169 40.15 -5.87 -8.01
CA ALA A 169 39.16 -5.55 -6.97
C ALA A 169 38.71 -4.08 -7.00
N LEU A 170 39.57 -3.17 -7.48
CA LEU A 170 39.23 -1.76 -7.67
C LEU A 170 38.29 -1.53 -8.86
N SER A 171 38.42 -2.27 -9.96
CA SER A 171 37.49 -2.14 -11.10
C SER A 171 36.09 -2.60 -10.72
N GLU A 172 36.01 -3.59 -9.82
CA GLU A 172 34.76 -4.15 -9.32
C GLU A 172 34.05 -3.27 -8.29
N SER A 173 34.69 -2.20 -7.81
CA SER A 173 34.13 -1.33 -6.77
C SER A 173 32.93 -0.50 -7.24
N THR A 174 32.75 -0.36 -8.55
CA THR A 174 31.55 0.24 -9.15
C THR A 174 30.27 -0.50 -8.72
N HIS A 175 30.36 -1.81 -8.51
CA HIS A 175 29.23 -2.63 -8.09
C HIS A 175 28.73 -2.36 -6.67
N LEU A 176 29.51 -1.63 -5.86
CA LEU A 176 29.07 -1.20 -4.53
C LEU A 176 27.86 -0.28 -4.58
N VAL A 177 27.66 0.44 -5.70
CA VAL A 177 26.48 1.29 -5.89
C VAL A 177 25.22 0.42 -5.99
N GLU A 178 25.24 -0.63 -6.81
CA GLU A 178 24.11 -1.53 -6.99
C GLU A 178 23.82 -2.32 -5.71
N LEU A 179 24.86 -2.83 -5.04
CA LEU A 179 24.73 -3.57 -3.78
C LEU A 179 24.23 -2.66 -2.65
N GLY A 180 24.68 -1.40 -2.61
CA GLY A 180 24.17 -0.37 -1.71
C GLY A 180 22.68 -0.10 -1.97
N GLY A 181 22.29 0.01 -3.23
CA GLY A 181 20.89 0.14 -3.65
C GLY A 181 20.04 -1.03 -3.18
N MET A 182 20.47 -2.27 -3.44
CA MET A 182 19.83 -3.49 -2.96
C MET A 182 19.62 -3.48 -1.44
N PHE A 183 20.67 -3.15 -0.69
CA PHE A 183 20.61 -3.10 0.76
C PHE A 183 19.63 -2.03 1.27
N LEU A 184 19.60 -0.85 0.64
CA LEU A 184 18.65 0.21 0.97
C LEU A 184 17.20 -0.19 0.64
N VAL A 185 16.95 -0.90 -0.47
CA VAL A 185 15.61 -1.46 -0.77
C VAL A 185 15.21 -2.46 0.30
N TRP A 186 16.12 -3.33 0.74
CA TRP A 186 15.86 -4.28 1.83
C TRP A 186 15.49 -3.57 3.14
N LEU A 187 16.24 -2.53 3.51
CA LEU A 187 15.94 -1.70 4.68
C LEU A 187 14.61 -0.95 4.55
N LEU A 188 14.25 -0.51 3.34
CA LEU A 188 13.03 0.24 3.06
C LEU A 188 11.79 -0.66 3.03
N ALA A 189 11.90 -1.86 2.45
CA ALA A 189 10.89 -2.89 2.55
C ALA A 189 10.65 -3.23 4.03
N GLY A 190 11.71 -3.55 4.78
CA GLY A 190 11.63 -4.04 6.15
C GLY A 190 11.24 -5.51 6.21
N SER A 191 10.94 -6.00 7.42
CA SER A 191 10.51 -7.39 7.62
C SER A 191 9.06 -7.59 7.22
N PRO A 192 8.72 -8.63 6.42
CA PRO A 192 7.34 -8.94 6.06
C PRO A 192 6.53 -9.10 7.34
N ARG A 193 5.74 -8.09 7.69
CA ARG A 193 4.76 -8.25 8.75
C ARG A 193 3.58 -8.96 8.09
N PRO A 194 3.31 -10.24 8.39
CA PRO A 194 2.08 -10.84 7.92
C PRO A 194 0.95 -9.92 8.38
N ARG A 195 0.18 -9.39 7.42
CA ARG A 195 -1.09 -8.76 7.75
C ARG A 195 -1.92 -9.89 8.32
N ILE A 196 -1.97 -9.98 9.65
CA ILE A 196 -2.87 -10.89 10.34
C ILE A 196 -4.25 -10.48 9.84
N PRO A 197 -4.97 -11.32 9.08
CA PRO A 197 -6.35 -11.01 8.73
C PRO A 197 -7.08 -10.89 10.06
N PHE A 198 -7.81 -9.78 10.25
CA PHE A 198 -8.63 -9.56 11.44
C PHE A 198 -9.58 -10.75 11.64
N LEU A 199 -9.20 -11.71 12.50
CA LEU A 199 -10.12 -12.68 13.08
C LEU A 199 -10.84 -11.98 14.24
N PHE A 200 -11.84 -11.16 13.91
CA PHE A 200 -12.84 -10.73 14.89
C PHE A 200 -13.79 -11.90 15.14
N PHE A 201 -13.43 -12.77 16.08
CA PHE A 201 -14.40 -13.61 16.78
C PHE A 201 -14.31 -13.26 18.26
N SER A 202 -15.22 -12.43 18.73
CA SER A 202 -15.54 -12.37 20.16
C SER A 202 -17.05 -12.36 20.29
N SER A 203 -17.60 -13.56 20.44
CA SER A 203 -18.93 -13.79 20.99
C SER A 203 -18.90 -13.33 22.45
N ALA A 204 -19.37 -12.11 22.70
CA ALA A 204 -19.66 -11.64 24.05
C ALA A 204 -21.03 -12.22 24.44
N THR A 205 -21.02 -13.40 25.07
CA THR A 205 -22.20 -13.93 25.76
C THR A 205 -22.45 -13.08 27.01
N HIS A 206 -23.38 -12.14 26.92
CA HIS A 206 -23.92 -11.46 28.10
C HIS A 206 -24.70 -12.49 28.94
N ARG A 207 -24.08 -12.94 30.04
CA ARG A 207 -24.70 -13.74 31.09
C ARG A 207 -25.64 -12.82 31.88
N VAL A 208 -26.94 -12.94 31.64
CA VAL A 208 -27.99 -12.34 32.47
C VAL A 208 -27.91 -12.99 33.86
N LYS A 209 -27.72 -12.18 34.91
CA LYS A 209 -27.92 -12.61 36.30
C LYS A 209 -29.42 -12.53 36.63
N PRO A 210 -29.92 -13.43 37.50
CA PRO A 210 -31.34 -13.56 37.82
C PRO A 210 -31.90 -12.33 38.55
#